data_AF-A0A2V6BQN2-F1
#
_entry.id   AF-A0A2V6BQN2-F1
#
_cell.length_a   1.000
_cell.length_b   1.000
_cell.length_c   1.000
_cell.angle_alpha   90.00
_cell.angle_beta   90.00
_cell.angle_gamma   90.00
#
_symmetry.space_group_name_H-M   'P 1'
#
loop_
_entity.id
_entity.type
_entity.pdbx_description
1 polymer ?
#
loop_
_entity_poly.entity_id
_entity_poly.type
_entity_poly.pdbx_seq_one_letter_code
_entity_poly.pdbx_strand_id
1 'polypeptide(L)'
;MRELYGALHDRGASSAKLVATTNFTPEAIAFAKGKPIELVDADALLCLLRTVQKSGKIAAPAVAEERDHLTRDCPLCGPEMKLRTARRGANTGQKFWGCSNFPACRRTRDL
;
A
#
# COMPACT_ATOMS: atom_id res chain seq x y z
N MET A 1 18.84 -5.67 -8.11
CA MET A 1 18.18 -4.39 -7.71
C MET A 1 17.43 -3.73 -8.86
N ARG A 2 18.02 -3.57 -10.05
CA ARG A 2 17.33 -2.95 -11.20
C ARG A 2 16.07 -3.71 -11.66
N GLU A 3 16.11 -5.03 -11.64
CA GLU A 3 14.95 -5.89 -11.92
C GLU A 3 13.83 -5.74 -10.89
N LEU A 4 14.18 -5.67 -9.59
CA LEU A 4 13.22 -5.41 -8.50
C LEU A 4 12.51 -4.07 -8.71
N TYR A 5 13.26 -3.04 -9.13
CA TYR A 5 12.69 -1.72 -9.40
C TYR A 5 11.78 -1.71 -10.63
N GLY A 6 12.10 -2.51 -11.66
CA GLY A 6 11.20 -2.74 -12.79
C GLY A 6 9.88 -3.38 -12.35
N ALA A 7 9.96 -4.47 -11.59
CA ALA A 7 8.78 -5.18 -11.07
C ALA A 7 7.91 -4.31 -10.14
N LEU A 8 8.51 -3.38 -9.40
CA LEU A 8 7.80 -2.42 -8.55
C LEU A 8 6.90 -1.50 -9.39
N HIS A 9 7.41 -1.01 -10.52
CA HIS A 9 6.65 -0.13 -11.41
C HIS A 9 5.58 -0.91 -12.19
N ASP A 10 5.93 -2.09 -12.71
CA ASP A 10 5.02 -2.92 -13.51
C ASP A 10 3.82 -3.44 -12.70
N ARG A 11 4.01 -3.69 -11.40
CA ARG A 11 2.95 -4.17 -10.50
C ARG A 11 2.24 -3.06 -9.73
N GLY A 12 2.59 -1.80 -9.96
CA GLY A 12 2.00 -0.66 -9.24
C GLY A 12 2.30 -0.67 -7.73
N ALA A 13 3.39 -1.29 -7.29
CA ALA A 13 3.75 -1.35 -5.89
C ALA A 13 4.33 0.00 -5.41
N SER A 14 3.90 0.45 -4.24
CA SER A 14 4.28 1.77 -3.70
C SER A 14 5.73 1.82 -3.20
N SER A 15 6.28 0.69 -2.76
CA SER A 15 7.66 0.58 -2.27
C SER A 15 8.16 -0.87 -2.26
N ALA A 16 9.48 -1.06 -2.16
CA ALA A 16 10.12 -2.35 -1.94
C ALA A 16 11.08 -2.29 -0.76
N LYS A 17 11.21 -3.41 -0.04
CA LYS A 17 12.30 -3.63 0.92
C LYS A 17 13.21 -4.74 0.40
N LEU A 18 14.51 -4.48 0.32
CA LEU A 18 15.52 -5.47 -0.06
C LEU A 18 16.37 -5.81 1.15
N VAL A 19 16.30 -7.08 1.58
CA VAL A 19 17.00 -7.58 2.75
C VAL A 19 18.15 -8.48 2.31
N ALA A 20 19.35 -8.25 2.83
CA ALA A 20 20.54 -9.05 2.56
C ALA A 20 21.25 -9.43 3.87
N THR A 21 21.87 -10.60 3.89
CA THR A 21 22.75 -11.06 4.99
C THR A 21 24.15 -10.47 4.92
N THR A 22 24.43 -9.64 3.91
CA THR A 22 25.68 -8.94 3.67
C THR A 22 25.40 -7.45 3.42
N ASN A 23 26.43 -6.61 3.44
CA ASN A 23 26.30 -5.18 3.14
C ASN A 23 26.15 -4.93 1.63
N PHE A 24 25.53 -3.80 1.29
CA PHE A 24 25.37 -3.35 -0.09
C PHE A 24 26.61 -2.58 -0.57
N THR A 25 26.87 -2.65 -1.87
CA THR A 25 27.94 -1.85 -2.49
C THR A 25 27.55 -0.36 -2.55
N PRO A 26 28.52 0.56 -2.64
CA PRO A 26 28.24 2.00 -2.75
C PRO A 26 27.31 2.34 -3.93
N GLU A 27 27.45 1.63 -5.05
CA GLU A 27 26.62 1.81 -6.24
C GLU A 27 25.17 1.39 -5.99
N ALA A 28 24.97 0.30 -5.26
CA ALA A 28 23.65 -0.17 -4.86
C ALA A 28 22.96 0.82 -3.91
N ILE A 29 23.70 1.38 -2.95
CA ILE A 29 23.21 2.42 -2.05
C ILE A 29 22.87 3.70 -2.84
N ALA A 30 23.74 4.12 -3.75
CA ALA A 30 23.51 5.28 -4.61
C ALA A 30 22.29 5.10 -5.52
N PHE A 31 22.07 3.88 -6.03
CA PHE A 31 20.89 3.58 -6.84
C PHE A 31 19.59 3.67 -6.02
N ALA A 32 19.60 3.20 -4.78
CA ALA A 32 18.42 3.23 -3.90
C ALA A 32 18.06 4.65 -3.43
N LYS A 33 19.02 5.57 -3.36
CA LYS A 33 18.75 6.97 -2.98
C LYS A 33 17.71 7.61 -3.89
N GLY A 34 16.65 8.16 -3.28
CA GLY A 34 15.56 8.82 -3.99
C GLY A 34 14.59 7.87 -4.70
N LYS A 35 14.73 6.55 -4.53
CA LYS A 35 13.77 5.55 -5.00
C LYS A 35 12.96 5.03 -3.82
N PRO A 36 11.73 4.52 -4.05
CA PRO A 36 10.94 3.86 -3.01
C PRO A 36 11.47 2.43 -2.72
N ILE A 37 12.78 2.32 -2.46
CA ILE A 37 13.46 1.07 -2.14
C ILE A 37 14.20 1.26 -0.82
N GLU A 38 13.81 0.51 0.20
CA GLU A 38 14.51 0.44 1.48
C GLU A 38 15.52 -0.71 1.46
N LEU A 39 16.75 -0.45 1.91
CA LEU A 39 17.82 -1.44 2.01
C LEU A 39 17.97 -1.85 3.48
N VAL A 40 17.93 -3.15 3.74
CA VAL A 40 18.22 -3.73 5.06
C VAL A 40 19.44 -4.62 4.89
N ASP A 41 20.58 -4.16 5.36
CA ASP A 41 21.85 -4.91 5.35
C ASP A 41 22.02 -5.78 6.60
N ALA A 42 23.15 -6.47 6.68
CA ALA A 42 23.49 -7.36 7.78
C ALA A 42 23.42 -6.67 9.15
N ASP A 43 23.98 -5.47 9.27
CA ASP A 43 24.04 -4.73 10.52
C ASP A 43 22.64 -4.25 10.94
N ALA A 44 21.88 -3.70 10.00
CA ALA A 44 20.49 -3.28 10.21
C ALA A 44 19.60 -4.47 10.60
N LEU A 45 19.77 -5.63 9.93
CA LEU A 45 19.02 -6.84 10.23
C LEU A 45 19.33 -7.38 11.63
N LEU A 46 20.61 -7.45 11.99
CA LEU A 46 21.02 -7.89 13.34
C LEU A 46 20.50 -6.94 14.42
N CYS A 47 20.48 -5.63 14.16
CA CYS A 47 19.90 -4.65 15.05
C CYS A 47 18.38 -4.87 15.25
N LEU A 48 17.64 -5.09 14.17
CA LEU A 48 16.21 -5.40 14.21
C LEU A 48 15.94 -6.68 15.01
N LEU A 49 16.68 -7.75 14.75
CA LEU A 49 16.53 -9.03 15.44
C LEU A 49 16.77 -8.90 16.95
N ARG A 50 17.84 -8.21 17.37
CA ARG A 50 18.13 -7.96 18.79
C ARG A 50 17.01 -7.17 19.48
N THR A 51 16.40 -6.22 18.76
CA THR A 51 15.30 -5.40 19.27
C THR A 51 14.04 -6.23 19.48
N VAL A 52 13.68 -7.05 18.50
CA VAL A 52 12.51 -7.95 18.57
C VAL A 52 12.69 -9.01 19.68
N GLN A 53 13.89 -9.61 19.78
CA GLN A 53 14.19 -10.62 20.79
C GLN A 53 14.12 -10.08 22.23
N LYS A 54 14.58 -8.85 22.47
CA LYS A 54 14.51 -8.22 23.80
C LYS A 54 13.12 -7.76 24.18
N SER A 55 12.33 -7.28 23.22
CA SER A 55 11.03 -6.71 23.51
C SER A 55 9.92 -7.76 23.61
N GLY A 56 10.11 -8.99 23.11
CA GLY A 56 9.13 -10.09 23.10
C GLY A 56 7.83 -9.79 22.35
N LYS A 57 7.62 -8.54 21.94
CA LYS A 57 6.52 -8.02 21.15
C LYS A 57 7.02 -7.88 19.73
N ILE A 58 6.66 -8.81 18.87
CA ILE A 58 6.49 -8.50 17.47
C ILE A 58 5.21 -7.65 17.45
N ALA A 59 5.36 -6.32 17.58
CA ALA A 59 4.33 -5.47 17.03
C ALA A 59 4.33 -5.83 15.56
N ALA A 60 3.32 -6.60 15.14
CA ALA A 60 3.06 -6.81 13.72
C ALA A 60 3.24 -5.44 13.08
N PRO A 61 4.09 -5.31 12.04
CA PRO A 61 4.20 -4.02 11.39
C PRO A 61 2.77 -3.60 11.12
N ALA A 62 2.43 -2.37 11.51
CA ALA A 62 1.31 -1.70 10.90
C ALA A 62 1.68 -1.67 9.42
N VAL A 63 1.35 -2.76 8.73
CA VAL A 63 1.17 -2.82 7.30
C VAL A 63 0.25 -1.65 7.08
N ALA A 64 0.86 -0.54 6.63
CA ALA A 64 0.14 0.55 6.05
C ALA A 64 -0.79 -0.14 5.08
N GLU A 65 -2.07 -0.10 5.45
CA GLU A 65 -3.08 -0.95 4.89
C GLU A 65 -2.96 -0.88 3.38
N GLU A 66 -2.52 -1.99 2.77
CA GLU A 66 -2.94 -2.35 1.42
C GLU A 66 -4.43 -2.68 1.49
N ARG A 67 -5.23 -1.73 2.00
CA ARG A 67 -6.63 -1.61 1.63
C ARG A 67 -6.60 -1.07 0.22
N ASP A 68 -6.38 -1.99 -0.70
CA ASP A 68 -7.13 -2.06 -1.94
C ASP A 68 -7.59 -0.67 -2.40
N HIS A 69 -6.63 0.09 -2.91
CA HIS A 69 -6.90 1.42 -3.44
C HIS A 69 -7.93 1.35 -4.58
N LEU A 70 -8.08 0.18 -5.22
CA LEU A 70 -9.12 -0.10 -6.22
C LEU A 70 -10.51 -0.33 -5.61
N THR A 71 -10.65 -0.71 -4.33
CA THR A 71 -11.96 -0.70 -3.66
C THR A 71 -12.34 0.63 -3.06
N ARG A 72 -11.39 1.51 -2.70
CA ARG A 72 -11.75 2.83 -2.18
C ARG A 72 -11.95 3.87 -3.27
N ASP A 73 -11.23 3.81 -4.38
CA ASP A 73 -11.26 4.88 -5.38
C ASP A 73 -12.27 4.62 -6.50
N CYS A 74 -12.90 5.68 -7.00
CA CYS A 74 -13.89 5.56 -8.05
C CYS A 74 -13.22 5.21 -9.38
N PRO A 75 -13.55 4.08 -10.03
CA PRO A 75 -12.91 3.66 -11.28
C PRO A 75 -13.23 4.58 -12.47
N LEU A 76 -14.18 5.51 -12.31
CA LEU A 76 -14.56 6.44 -13.37
C LEU A 76 -13.79 7.76 -13.32
N CYS A 77 -13.45 8.24 -12.12
CA CYS A 77 -12.92 9.61 -11.97
C CYS A 77 -11.74 9.73 -11.02
N GLY A 78 -11.43 8.72 -10.21
CA GLY A 78 -10.31 8.72 -9.26
C GLY A 78 -10.67 9.00 -7.80
N PRO A 79 -11.52 9.99 -7.44
CA PRO A 79 -11.88 10.25 -6.05
C PRO A 79 -12.51 9.07 -5.31
N GLU A 80 -12.33 9.05 -4.00
CA GLU A 80 -12.90 8.08 -3.06
C GLU A 80 -14.40 7.79 -3.29
N MET A 81 -14.80 6.54 -3.12
CA MET A 81 -16.19 6.08 -2.99
C MET A 81 -16.59 6.03 -1.51
N LYS A 82 -17.78 6.56 -1.20
CA LYS A 82 -18.34 6.62 0.15
C LYS A 82 -19.53 5.68 0.30
N LEU A 83 -19.66 5.06 1.46
CA LEU A 83 -20.80 4.23 1.81
C LEU A 83 -22.07 5.09 1.95
N ARG A 84 -23.11 4.76 1.18
CA ARG A 84 -24.40 5.45 1.18
C ARG A 84 -25.53 4.45 1.31
N THR A 85 -26.67 4.88 1.84
CA THR A 85 -27.87 4.05 1.92
C THR A 85 -28.88 4.50 0.88
N ALA A 86 -29.41 3.56 0.09
CA ALA A 86 -30.45 3.83 -0.88
C ALA A 86 -31.74 4.24 -0.15
N ARG A 87 -32.26 5.42 -0.50
CA ARG A 87 -33.45 6.02 0.14
C ARG A 87 -34.74 5.78 -0.64
N ARG A 88 -34.65 5.31 -1.88
CA ARG A 88 -35.78 5.16 -2.82
C ARG A 88 -35.54 3.96 -3.76
N GLY A 89 -36.62 3.32 -4.19
CA GLY A 89 -36.59 2.21 -5.16
C GLY A 89 -36.52 0.82 -4.52
N ALA A 90 -36.32 -0.22 -5.36
CA ALA A 90 -36.31 -1.62 -4.94
C ALA A 90 -35.22 -1.96 -3.90
N ASN A 91 -34.13 -1.19 -3.89
CA ASN A 91 -33.00 -1.38 -2.97
C ASN A 91 -33.08 -0.49 -1.72
N THR A 92 -34.25 0.05 -1.37
CA THR A 92 -34.40 0.95 -0.22
C THR A 92 -33.90 0.29 1.07
N GLY A 93 -33.05 0.98 1.82
CA GLY A 93 -32.41 0.48 3.04
C GLY A 93 -31.09 -0.25 2.81
N GLN A 94 -30.78 -0.67 1.57
CA GLN A 94 -29.49 -1.28 1.26
C GLN A 94 -28.38 -0.23 1.18
N LYS A 95 -27.18 -0.63 1.60
CA LYS A 95 -25.98 0.20 1.52
C LYS A 95 -25.29 -0.07 0.18
N PHE A 96 -24.66 0.95 -0.39
CA PHE A 96 -23.88 0.88 -1.62
C PHE A 96 -22.71 1.87 -1.57
N TRP A 97 -21.68 1.65 -2.37
CA TRP A 97 -20.61 2.59 -2.59
C TRP A 97 -21.01 3.62 -3.65
N GLY A 98 -20.99 4.91 -3.31
CA GLY A 98 -21.23 6.01 -4.26
C GLY A 98 -20.04 6.95 -4.33
N CYS A 99 -19.69 7.42 -5.53
CA CYS A 99 -18.59 8.36 -5.70
C CYS A 99 -18.76 9.62 -4.83
N SER A 100 -17.67 10.08 -4.21
CA SER A 100 -17.64 11.34 -3.44
C SER A 100 -17.92 12.57 -4.30
N ASN A 101 -17.61 12.53 -5.60
CA ASN A 101 -17.77 13.65 -6.53
C ASN A 101 -19.19 13.75 -7.15
N PHE A 102 -20.19 13.10 -6.57
CA PHE A 102 -21.59 13.30 -6.96
C PHE A 102 -22.01 14.76 -6.68
N PRO A 103 -22.69 15.48 -7.60
CA PRO A 103 -23.42 14.98 -8.76
C PRO A 103 -22.63 14.84 -10.07
N ALA A 104 -21.37 15.32 -10.11
CA ALA A 104 -20.53 15.29 -11.31
C ALA A 104 -20.14 13.86 -11.72
N CYS A 105 -19.97 12.95 -10.75
CA CYS A 105 -19.81 11.52 -11.00
C CYS A 105 -20.93 10.72 -10.31
N ARG A 106 -21.66 9.92 -11.10
CA ARG A 106 -22.79 9.08 -10.62
C ARG A 106 -22.44 7.60 -10.51
N ARG A 107 -21.15 7.25 -10.56
CA ARG A 107 -20.73 5.85 -10.45
C ARG A 107 -21.08 5.31 -9.06
N THR A 108 -21.76 4.18 -9.04
CA THR A 108 -22.08 3.40 -7.84
C THR A 108 -21.54 1.97 -7.99
N ARG A 109 -21.33 1.30 -6.86
CA ARG A 109 -21.00 -0.12 -6.78
C ARG A 109 -21.77 -0.72 -5.61
N ASP A 110 -22.36 -1.88 -5.82
CA ASP A 110 -23.06 -2.60 -4.75
C ASP A 110 -22.04 -3.11 -3.71
N LEU A 111 -22.55 -3.41 -2.52
CA LEU A 111 -21.78 -4.04 -1.46
C LEU A 111 -21.84 -5.57 -1.56
#